data_AF-M6UGA2-F1
#
_entry.id   AF-M6UGA2-F1
#
_cell.length_a   1.000
_cell.length_b   1.000
_cell.length_c   1.000
_cell.angle_alpha   90.00
_cell.angle_beta   90.00
_cell.angle_gamma   90.00
#
_symmetry.space_group_name_H-M   'P 1'
#
loop_
_entity.id
_entity.type
_entity.pdbx_description
1 polymer ?
#
loop_
_entity_poly.entity_id
_entity_poly.type
_entity_poly.pdbx_seq_one_letter_code
_entity_poly.pdbx_strand_id
1 'polypeptide(L)'
;MSEKPYSDNPLTIRVISFQAAITEVLLVPLYSIPIFEDFPNQIPFHLRSGIEDDMRQIFHTVEDLMANSVLGFSENSSKVNFSHPFTLYEFAYSQMIKHLGERSGPPNFKTIILRQAWTQMIAVWETFLQDALCLVFSENPTALLRFKERTIKWSDIIESENLDELRLTMAQACAKEFDNLPVLKQIEWLEKSNIDLKMSGDELEMLVRNYQLRHIIVHNNGIIDEKYVNIVGGKSDEMIGSEISLSIEMLKGLYTQLEKLGTIFYKEIADKHLKIPKNKQFFQ
;
A
#
# COMPACT_ATOMS: atom_id res chain seq x y z
N MET A 1 -14.91 -14.83 -37.28
CA MET A 1 -14.68 -13.93 -36.14
C MET A 1 -13.65 -14.61 -35.25
N SER A 2 -12.41 -14.10 -35.17
CA SER A 2 -11.42 -14.63 -34.24
C SER A 2 -11.83 -14.23 -32.82
N GLU A 3 -11.90 -15.19 -31.91
CA GLU A 3 -12.10 -14.86 -30.50
C GLU A 3 -10.88 -14.09 -30.02
N LYS A 4 -11.09 -12.87 -29.50
CA LYS A 4 -10.03 -12.12 -28.82
C LYS A 4 -9.52 -12.95 -27.63
N PRO A 5 -8.19 -12.97 -27.39
CA PRO A 5 -7.61 -13.74 -26.30
C PRO A 5 -8.16 -13.28 -24.95
N TYR A 6 -8.18 -14.25 -24.03
CA TYR A 6 -8.62 -14.14 -22.65
C TYR A 6 -8.06 -12.92 -21.88
N SER A 7 -6.86 -12.47 -22.27
CA SER A 7 -6.09 -11.38 -21.66
C SER A 7 -6.65 -9.97 -21.87
N ASP A 8 -7.63 -9.78 -22.74
CA ASP A 8 -8.00 -8.43 -23.18
C ASP A 8 -9.11 -7.78 -22.33
N ASN A 9 -9.73 -8.51 -21.40
CA ASN A 9 -10.75 -7.93 -20.54
C ASN A 9 -10.10 -7.03 -19.46
N PRO A 10 -10.48 -5.75 -19.34
CA PRO A 10 -9.86 -4.83 -18.38
C PRO A 10 -9.89 -5.34 -16.94
N LEU A 11 -10.99 -5.91 -16.46
CA LEU A 11 -11.08 -6.44 -15.10
C LEU A 11 -10.14 -7.63 -14.88
N THR A 12 -10.03 -8.51 -15.88
CA THR A 12 -9.10 -9.65 -15.85
C THR A 12 -7.64 -9.18 -15.77
N ILE A 13 -7.26 -8.14 -16.54
CA ILE A 13 -5.92 -7.55 -16.44
C ILE A 13 -5.68 -7.02 -15.03
N ARG A 14 -6.64 -6.27 -14.47
CA ARG A 14 -6.51 -5.67 -13.12
C ARG A 14 -6.34 -6.71 -12.03
N VAL A 15 -7.08 -7.83 -12.07
CA VAL A 15 -6.94 -8.86 -11.04
C VAL A 15 -5.61 -9.61 -11.14
N ILE A 16 -5.11 -9.83 -12.36
CA ILE A 16 -3.77 -10.42 -12.57
C ILE A 16 -2.69 -9.47 -12.03
N SER A 17 -2.77 -8.17 -12.36
CA SER A 17 -1.84 -7.15 -11.86
C SER A 17 -1.89 -7.04 -10.33
N PHE A 18 -3.08 -7.09 -9.74
CA PHE A 18 -3.26 -7.13 -8.29
C PHE A 18 -2.54 -8.32 -7.66
N GLN A 19 -2.74 -9.54 -8.19
CA GLN A 19 -2.10 -10.74 -7.67
C GLN A 19 -0.58 -10.72 -7.81
N ALA A 20 -0.07 -10.22 -8.93
CA ALA A 20 1.37 -10.05 -9.11
C ALA A 20 1.93 -9.07 -8.07
N ALA A 21 1.30 -7.90 -7.94
CA ALA A 21 1.74 -6.85 -7.02
C ALA A 21 1.71 -7.31 -5.55
N ILE A 22 0.63 -7.93 -5.08
CA ILE A 22 0.55 -8.41 -3.69
C ILE A 22 1.56 -9.54 -3.41
N THR A 23 1.85 -10.38 -4.41
CA THR A 23 2.90 -11.40 -4.32
C THR A 23 4.28 -10.77 -4.21
N GLU A 24 4.59 -9.78 -5.05
CA GLU A 24 5.86 -9.03 -4.98
C GLU A 24 6.05 -8.40 -3.60
N VAL A 25 5.01 -7.77 -3.05
CA VAL A 25 5.03 -7.18 -1.70
C VAL A 25 5.32 -8.24 -0.62
N LEU A 26 4.80 -9.46 -0.76
CA LEU A 26 5.10 -10.56 0.18
C LEU A 26 6.55 -11.08 0.03
N LEU A 27 7.08 -11.11 -1.19
CA LEU A 27 8.43 -11.63 -1.44
C LEU A 27 9.51 -10.72 -0.85
N VAL A 28 9.34 -9.40 -0.91
CA VAL A 28 10.30 -8.42 -0.36
C VAL A 28 10.71 -8.75 1.09
N PRO A 29 9.82 -8.87 2.08
CA PRO A 29 10.20 -9.19 3.45
C PRO A 29 10.80 -10.59 3.61
N LEU A 30 10.36 -11.58 2.81
CA LEU A 30 10.90 -12.94 2.86
C LEU A 30 12.39 -13.00 2.47
N TYR A 31 12.81 -12.15 1.53
CA TYR A 31 14.21 -12.08 1.10
C TYR A 31 15.02 -11.04 1.86
N SER A 32 14.44 -9.89 2.19
CA SER A 32 15.18 -8.78 2.81
C SER A 32 15.46 -9.01 4.29
N ILE A 33 14.52 -9.55 5.07
CA ILE A 33 14.72 -9.73 6.51
C ILE A 33 15.97 -10.57 6.81
N PRO A 34 16.16 -11.77 6.21
CA PRO A 34 17.39 -12.54 6.43
C PRO A 34 18.66 -11.73 6.13
N ILE A 35 18.68 -11.00 5.01
CA ILE A 35 19.82 -10.16 4.60
C ILE A 35 20.14 -9.08 5.65
N PHE A 36 19.11 -8.52 6.30
CA PHE A 36 19.27 -7.44 7.27
C PHE A 36 19.38 -7.90 8.73
N GLU A 37 19.19 -9.18 9.05
CA GLU A 37 19.31 -9.70 10.42
C GLU A 37 20.73 -9.56 11.00
N ASP A 38 21.75 -9.63 10.14
CA ASP A 38 23.16 -9.42 10.51
C ASP A 38 23.78 -8.36 9.57
N PHE A 39 23.07 -7.26 9.37
CA PHE A 39 23.60 -6.13 8.60
C PHE A 39 24.80 -5.50 9.32
N PRO A 40 25.90 -5.14 8.62
CA PRO A 40 26.13 -5.25 7.17
C PRO A 40 26.82 -6.57 6.73
N ASN A 41 26.99 -7.54 7.64
CA ASN A 41 27.75 -8.76 7.40
C ASN A 41 27.13 -9.69 6.34
N GLN A 42 25.81 -9.64 6.15
CA GLN A 42 25.08 -10.47 5.17
C GLN A 42 24.78 -9.80 3.83
N ILE A 43 25.28 -8.58 3.58
CA ILE A 43 25.15 -7.93 2.26
C ILE A 43 25.94 -8.73 1.21
N PRO A 44 25.36 -9.02 0.01
CA PRO A 44 26.09 -9.67 -1.08
C PRO A 44 27.39 -8.95 -1.42
N PHE A 45 28.48 -9.71 -1.58
CA PHE A 45 29.83 -9.15 -1.77
C PHE A 45 29.93 -8.12 -2.91
N HIS A 46 29.22 -8.36 -4.02
CA HIS A 46 29.19 -7.46 -5.18
C HIS A 46 28.50 -6.10 -4.91
N LEU A 47 27.68 -6.01 -3.85
CA LEU A 47 27.07 -4.75 -3.40
C LEU A 47 27.87 -4.12 -2.26
N ARG A 48 28.58 -4.92 -1.46
CA ARG A 48 29.33 -4.46 -0.28
C ARG A 48 30.36 -3.40 -0.64
N SER A 49 31.18 -3.61 -1.67
CA SER A 49 32.24 -2.64 -2.01
C SER A 49 31.69 -1.28 -2.43
N GLY A 50 30.60 -1.24 -3.22
CA GLY A 50 29.94 0.00 -3.61
C GLY A 50 29.34 0.74 -2.41
N ILE A 51 28.68 0.00 -1.51
CA ILE A 51 28.11 0.57 -0.27
C ILE A 51 29.21 1.10 0.65
N GLU A 52 30.31 0.36 0.83
CA GLU A 52 31.45 0.80 1.64
C GLU A 52 32.12 2.06 1.07
N ASP A 53 32.31 2.12 -0.25
CA ASP A 53 32.91 3.28 -0.92
C ASP A 53 32.02 4.52 -0.81
N ASP A 54 30.72 4.36 -1.04
CA ASP A 54 29.74 5.42 -0.87
C ASP A 54 29.69 5.88 0.60
N MET A 55 29.67 4.95 1.57
CA MET A 55 29.72 5.30 3.00
C MET A 55 30.97 6.12 3.34
N ARG A 56 32.16 5.71 2.85
CA ARG A 56 33.40 6.49 3.06
C ARG A 56 33.32 7.89 2.47
N GLN A 57 32.80 8.03 1.24
CA GLN A 57 32.63 9.35 0.62
C GLN A 57 31.69 10.24 1.43
N ILE A 58 30.61 9.68 1.95
CA ILE A 58 29.67 10.47 2.75
C ILE A 58 30.26 10.84 4.11
N PHE A 59 30.98 9.94 4.79
CA PHE A 59 31.69 10.26 6.04
C PHE A 59 32.65 11.43 5.84
N HIS A 60 33.47 11.41 4.78
CA HIS A 60 34.36 12.53 4.47
C HIS A 60 33.60 13.82 4.18
N THR A 61 32.52 13.74 3.39
CA THR A 61 31.68 14.92 3.08
C THR A 61 31.11 15.57 4.34
N VAL A 62 30.69 14.76 5.32
CA VAL A 62 30.10 15.28 6.56
C VAL A 62 31.13 15.70 7.57
N GLU A 63 32.27 15.03 7.67
CA GLU A 63 33.41 15.54 8.43
C GLU A 63 33.84 16.91 7.91
N ASP A 64 33.93 17.08 6.59
CA ASP A 64 34.23 18.35 5.95
C ASP A 64 33.14 19.40 6.25
N LEU A 65 31.85 19.06 6.12
CA LEU A 65 30.75 19.98 6.46
C LEU A 65 30.75 20.37 7.93
N MET A 66 30.97 19.43 8.85
CA MET A 66 31.03 19.70 10.28
C MET A 66 32.25 20.57 10.63
N ALA A 67 33.43 20.24 10.09
CA ALA A 67 34.65 21.03 10.28
C ALA A 67 34.51 22.47 9.75
N ASN A 68 33.81 22.65 8.63
CA ASN A 68 33.59 23.96 8.01
C ASN A 68 32.38 24.72 8.58
N SER A 69 31.38 24.04 9.16
CA SER A 69 30.20 24.68 9.77
C SER A 69 30.55 25.50 11.03
N VAL A 70 31.66 25.19 11.70
CA VAL A 70 32.20 25.97 12.83
C VAL A 70 32.81 27.32 12.37
N LEU A 71 33.08 27.49 11.07
CA LEU A 71 33.75 28.67 10.52
C LEU A 71 32.89 29.51 9.54
N GLY A 72 31.59 29.23 9.46
CA GLY A 72 30.66 29.94 8.58
C GLY A 72 30.57 29.28 7.20
N PHE A 73 29.34 28.99 6.77
CA PHE A 73 29.06 28.29 5.51
C PHE A 73 29.67 29.05 4.31
N SER A 74 30.68 28.43 3.70
CA SER A 74 31.26 28.80 2.41
C SER A 74 30.44 28.17 1.28
N GLU A 75 30.04 28.96 0.28
CA GLU A 75 29.22 28.58 -0.88
C GLU A 75 29.87 27.57 -1.86
N ASN A 76 31.02 26.99 -1.52
CA ASN A 76 31.77 26.08 -2.39
C ASN A 76 31.62 24.59 -1.99
N SER A 77 30.40 24.11 -1.75
CA SER A 77 30.18 22.66 -1.69
C SER A 77 30.27 22.08 -3.11
N SER A 78 31.41 21.46 -3.43
CA SER A 78 31.58 20.65 -4.64
C SER A 78 30.45 19.63 -4.76
N LYS A 79 29.91 19.48 -5.98
CA LYS A 79 28.89 18.46 -6.28
C LYS A 79 29.48 17.07 -6.05
N VAL A 80 29.26 16.51 -4.87
CA VAL A 80 29.59 15.11 -4.59
C VAL A 80 28.65 14.27 -5.45
N ASN A 81 29.24 13.50 -6.35
CA ASN A 81 28.51 12.70 -7.32
C ASN A 81 28.46 11.27 -6.77
N PHE A 82 27.42 10.97 -5.98
CA PHE A 82 27.26 9.65 -5.37
C PHE A 82 26.93 8.61 -6.44
N SER A 83 27.65 7.49 -6.43
CA SER A 83 27.44 6.34 -7.32
C SER A 83 26.03 5.76 -7.13
N HIS A 84 25.54 5.77 -5.89
CA HIS A 84 24.19 5.38 -5.55
C HIS A 84 23.48 6.46 -4.71
N PRO A 85 22.34 7.02 -5.16
CA PRO A 85 21.58 7.98 -4.36
C PRO A 85 20.97 7.39 -3.08
N PHE A 86 20.93 6.06 -2.95
CA PHE A 86 20.42 5.34 -1.77
C PHE A 86 21.32 5.49 -0.53
N THR A 87 22.62 5.62 -0.71
CA THR A 87 23.62 5.71 0.35
C THR A 87 23.55 7.06 1.08
N LEU A 88 23.11 8.12 0.39
CA LEU A 88 22.80 9.41 1.01
C LEU A 88 21.65 9.31 2.03
N TYR A 89 20.65 8.48 1.74
CA TYR A 89 19.50 8.25 2.62
C TYR A 89 19.90 7.45 3.87
N GLU A 90 20.65 6.36 3.70
CA GLU A 90 21.15 5.57 4.84
C GLU A 90 22.11 6.38 5.73
N PHE A 91 22.90 7.26 5.13
CA PHE A 91 23.76 8.16 5.87
C PHE A 91 22.98 9.27 6.60
N ALA A 92 22.07 9.97 5.93
CA ALA A 92 21.23 10.97 6.58
C ALA A 92 20.41 10.35 7.73
N TYR A 93 19.92 9.13 7.52
CA TYR A 93 19.22 8.35 8.53
C TYR A 93 20.12 7.91 9.70
N SER A 94 21.33 7.42 9.43
CA SER A 94 22.27 7.03 10.49
C SER A 94 22.81 8.24 11.27
N GLN A 95 23.00 9.41 10.65
CA GLN A 95 23.32 10.65 11.36
C GLN A 95 22.12 11.20 12.13
N MET A 96 20.90 11.09 11.61
CA MET A 96 19.69 11.38 12.37
C MET A 96 19.57 10.47 13.60
N ILE A 97 19.83 9.16 13.47
CA ILE A 97 19.87 8.22 14.61
C ILE A 97 20.97 8.58 15.60
N LYS A 98 22.15 9.01 15.11
CA LYS A 98 23.27 9.44 15.96
C LYS A 98 23.00 10.77 16.68
N HIS A 99 22.23 11.68 16.08
CA HIS A 99 21.79 12.95 16.71
C HIS A 99 20.52 12.82 17.56
N LEU A 100 19.68 11.82 17.30
CA LEU A 100 18.59 11.36 18.18
C LEU A 100 19.12 10.39 19.27
N GLY A 101 20.41 10.10 19.23
CA GLY A 101 21.11 8.99 19.87
C GLY A 101 21.33 9.06 21.38
N GLU A 102 20.55 9.85 22.12
CA GLU A 102 20.46 9.65 23.58
C GLU A 102 19.34 8.67 23.96
N ARG A 103 18.47 8.22 23.02
CA ARG A 103 17.32 7.34 23.37
C ARG A 103 17.01 6.14 22.46
N SER A 104 17.64 5.97 21.29
CA SER A 104 17.24 4.92 20.34
C SER A 104 18.40 4.02 19.93
N GLY A 105 18.24 2.71 20.16
CA GLY A 105 19.16 1.67 19.70
C GLY A 105 19.23 1.55 18.16
N PRO A 106 19.98 0.57 17.62
CA PRO A 106 20.07 0.38 16.17
C PRO A 106 18.67 0.17 15.55
N PRO A 107 18.46 0.63 14.30
CA PRO A 107 17.17 0.51 13.64
C PRO A 107 16.76 -0.96 13.53
N ASN A 108 15.52 -1.25 13.93
CA ASN A 108 14.95 -2.58 13.80
C ASN A 108 14.44 -2.77 12.36
N PHE A 109 15.35 -3.13 11.45
CA PHE A 109 15.05 -3.32 10.01
C PHE A 109 13.88 -4.29 9.79
N LYS A 110 13.83 -5.38 10.56
CA LYS A 110 12.72 -6.34 10.51
C LYS A 110 11.37 -5.65 10.72
N THR A 111 11.27 -4.80 11.72
CA THR A 111 10.04 -4.06 12.03
C THR A 111 9.69 -3.07 10.92
N ILE A 112 10.67 -2.33 10.41
CA ILE A 112 10.47 -1.37 9.30
C ILE A 112 9.96 -2.10 8.04
N ILE A 113 10.64 -3.17 7.65
CA ILE A 113 10.32 -3.98 6.47
C ILE A 113 8.91 -4.58 6.59
N LEU A 114 8.57 -5.17 7.74
CA LEU A 114 7.24 -5.77 7.95
C LEU A 114 6.13 -4.73 7.93
N ARG A 115 6.35 -3.56 8.54
CA ARG A 115 5.39 -2.46 8.53
C ARG A 115 5.16 -1.94 7.11
N GLN A 116 6.23 -1.75 6.33
CA GLN A 116 6.16 -1.31 4.94
C GLN A 116 5.42 -2.34 4.07
N ALA A 117 5.71 -3.62 4.23
CA ALA A 117 5.01 -4.67 3.49
C ALA A 117 3.51 -4.69 3.84
N TRP A 118 3.17 -4.55 5.12
CA TRP A 118 1.78 -4.51 5.58
C TRP A 118 0.99 -3.35 4.97
N THR A 119 1.54 -2.13 5.05
CA THR A 119 0.89 -0.94 4.50
C THR A 119 0.74 -1.03 2.99
N GLN A 120 1.74 -1.57 2.30
CA GLN A 120 1.74 -1.71 0.84
C GLN A 120 0.75 -2.78 0.36
N MET A 121 0.58 -3.90 1.07
CA MET A 121 -0.44 -4.91 0.72
C MET A 121 -1.85 -4.32 0.75
N ILE A 122 -2.18 -3.57 1.81
CA ILE A 122 -3.48 -2.90 1.91
C ILE A 122 -3.64 -1.85 0.80
N ALA A 123 -2.59 -1.07 0.50
CA ALA A 123 -2.65 -0.07 -0.57
C ALA A 123 -2.86 -0.70 -1.97
N VAL A 124 -2.23 -1.84 -2.25
CA VAL A 124 -2.42 -2.62 -3.49
C VAL A 124 -3.85 -3.11 -3.58
N TRP A 125 -4.43 -3.57 -2.47
CA TRP A 125 -5.85 -3.93 -2.40
C TRP A 125 -6.79 -2.74 -2.64
N GLU A 126 -6.57 -1.61 -1.96
CA GLU A 126 -7.36 -0.38 -2.15
C GLU A 126 -7.35 0.07 -3.62
N THR A 127 -6.17 0.03 -4.25
CA THR A 127 -6.00 0.38 -5.67
C THR A 127 -6.79 -0.56 -6.59
N PHE A 128 -6.70 -1.87 -6.34
CA PHE A 128 -7.47 -2.86 -7.10
C PHE A 128 -8.99 -2.65 -6.95
N LEU A 129 -9.44 -2.42 -5.72
CA LEU A 129 -10.84 -2.16 -5.40
C LEU A 129 -11.34 -0.91 -6.13
N GLN A 130 -10.57 0.18 -6.12
CA GLN A 130 -10.89 1.43 -6.81
C GLN A 130 -10.98 1.22 -8.33
N ASP A 131 -9.99 0.55 -8.93
CA ASP A 131 -9.96 0.27 -10.37
C ASP A 131 -11.17 -0.56 -10.81
N ALA A 132 -11.50 -1.62 -10.05
CA ALA A 132 -12.62 -2.49 -10.34
C ALA A 132 -13.97 -1.77 -10.17
N LEU A 133 -14.13 -0.93 -9.14
CA LEU A 133 -15.34 -0.12 -8.98
C LEU A 133 -15.49 0.93 -10.08
N CYS A 134 -14.39 1.54 -10.52
CA CYS A 134 -14.40 2.46 -11.66
C CYS A 134 -14.95 1.77 -12.92
N LEU A 135 -14.53 0.52 -13.18
CA LEU A 135 -15.09 -0.30 -14.27
C LEU A 135 -16.59 -0.57 -14.08
N VAL A 136 -17.01 -0.96 -12.87
CA VAL A 136 -18.44 -1.19 -12.56
C VAL A 136 -19.27 0.05 -12.83
N PHE A 137 -18.82 1.22 -12.38
CA PHE A 137 -19.52 2.48 -12.57
C PHE A 137 -19.55 2.94 -14.03
N SER A 138 -18.48 2.68 -14.77
CA SER A 138 -18.39 3.04 -16.19
C SER A 138 -19.33 2.18 -17.05
N GLU A 139 -19.38 0.88 -16.79
CA GLU A 139 -20.22 -0.08 -17.52
C GLU A 139 -21.68 -0.09 -17.05
N ASN A 140 -21.93 0.31 -15.80
CA ASN A 140 -23.27 0.44 -15.24
C ASN A 140 -23.46 1.80 -14.54
N PRO A 141 -23.77 2.87 -15.31
CA PRO A 141 -23.98 4.20 -14.74
C PRO A 141 -25.11 4.28 -13.72
N THR A 142 -26.07 3.35 -13.72
CA THR A 142 -27.13 3.32 -12.70
C THR A 142 -26.58 2.97 -11.31
N ALA A 143 -25.44 2.29 -11.23
CA ALA A 143 -24.75 2.02 -9.97
C ALA A 143 -24.21 3.31 -9.31
N LEU A 144 -23.83 4.33 -10.10
CA LEU A 144 -23.44 5.64 -9.58
C LEU A 144 -24.58 6.28 -8.78
N LEU A 145 -25.81 6.19 -9.29
CA LEU A 145 -27.00 6.77 -8.65
C LEU A 145 -27.37 6.04 -7.35
N ARG A 146 -27.01 4.76 -7.22
CA ARG A 146 -27.21 4.00 -5.97
C ARG A 146 -26.18 4.35 -4.89
N PHE A 147 -25.00 4.82 -5.29
CA PHE A 147 -23.98 5.29 -4.33
C PHE A 147 -24.42 6.59 -3.66
N LYS A 148 -24.74 7.61 -4.46
CA LYS A 148 -25.14 8.93 -3.98
C LYS A 148 -25.78 9.73 -5.12
N GLU A 149 -26.71 10.62 -4.79
CA GLU A 149 -27.13 11.65 -5.74
C GLU A 149 -25.94 12.52 -6.16
N ARG A 150 -25.77 12.68 -7.47
CA ARG A 150 -24.63 13.36 -8.07
C ARG A 150 -25.10 14.61 -8.79
N THR A 151 -24.43 15.72 -8.51
CA THR A 151 -24.52 16.94 -9.30
C THR A 151 -23.28 16.99 -10.21
N ILE A 152 -23.50 17.22 -11.50
CA ILE A 152 -22.42 17.43 -12.48
C ILE A 152 -22.27 18.93 -12.66
N LYS A 153 -21.04 19.46 -12.57
CA LYS A 153 -20.81 20.88 -12.85
C LYS A 153 -20.76 21.10 -14.36
N TRP A 154 -21.16 22.29 -14.81
CA TRP A 154 -21.02 22.67 -16.22
C TRP A 154 -19.58 22.63 -16.71
N SER A 155 -18.60 22.93 -15.85
CA SER A 155 -17.17 22.78 -16.16
C SER A 155 -16.84 21.36 -16.60
N ASP A 156 -17.31 20.36 -15.86
CA ASP A 156 -17.00 18.95 -16.13
C ASP A 156 -17.55 18.51 -17.50
N ILE A 157 -18.72 19.03 -17.88
CA ILE A 157 -19.35 18.75 -19.19
C ILE A 157 -18.57 19.41 -20.33
N ILE A 158 -18.12 20.66 -20.14
CA ILE A 158 -17.41 21.44 -21.16
C ILE A 158 -15.98 20.92 -21.35
N GLU A 159 -15.33 20.50 -20.25
CA GLU A 159 -13.96 19.99 -20.25
C GLU A 159 -13.85 18.56 -20.81
N SER A 160 -14.94 17.79 -20.78
CA SER A 160 -14.97 16.44 -21.36
C SER A 160 -15.11 16.50 -22.88
N GLU A 161 -14.26 15.77 -23.61
CA GLU A 161 -14.33 15.70 -25.07
C GLU A 161 -15.61 15.03 -25.56
N ASN A 162 -16.11 14.06 -24.78
CA ASN A 162 -17.30 13.29 -25.10
C ASN A 162 -17.98 12.72 -23.84
N LEU A 163 -19.15 12.12 -24.02
CA LEU A 163 -19.93 11.55 -22.93
C LEU A 163 -19.25 10.36 -22.23
N ASP A 164 -18.40 9.61 -22.93
CA ASP A 164 -17.72 8.45 -22.34
C ASP A 164 -16.57 8.90 -21.43
N GLU A 165 -15.85 9.95 -21.81
CA GLU A 165 -14.87 10.59 -20.93
C GLU A 165 -15.53 11.23 -19.69
N LEU A 166 -16.67 11.90 -19.87
CA LEU A 166 -17.44 12.43 -18.74
C LEU A 166 -17.86 11.30 -17.78
N ARG A 167 -18.34 10.18 -18.31
CA ARG A 167 -18.71 8.99 -17.51
C ARG A 167 -17.52 8.43 -16.75
N LEU A 168 -16.37 8.29 -17.41
CA LEU A 168 -15.15 7.80 -16.78
C LEU A 168 -14.69 8.73 -15.64
N THR A 169 -14.70 10.03 -15.87
CA THR A 169 -14.36 11.04 -14.86
C THR A 169 -15.29 10.96 -13.65
N MET A 170 -16.60 10.81 -13.89
CA MET A 170 -17.59 10.59 -12.82
C MET A 170 -17.36 9.28 -12.07
N ALA A 171 -17.06 8.19 -12.78
CA ALA A 171 -16.76 6.88 -12.20
C ALA A 171 -15.51 6.93 -11.30
N GLN A 172 -14.44 7.59 -11.76
CA GLN A 172 -13.20 7.78 -11.00
C GLN A 172 -13.45 8.60 -9.73
N ALA A 173 -14.19 9.71 -9.84
CA ALA A 173 -14.56 10.52 -8.68
C ALA A 173 -15.38 9.72 -7.66
N CYS A 174 -16.29 8.87 -8.13
CA CYS A 174 -17.08 8.00 -7.27
C CYS A 174 -16.26 6.91 -6.58
N ALA A 175 -15.36 6.27 -7.32
CA ALA A 175 -14.45 5.26 -6.75
C ALA A 175 -13.52 5.89 -5.70
N LYS A 176 -13.05 7.13 -5.91
CA LYS A 176 -12.25 7.87 -4.93
C LYS A 176 -13.03 8.24 -3.68
N GLU A 177 -14.30 8.64 -3.81
CA GLU A 177 -15.14 8.89 -2.63
C GLU A 177 -15.40 7.62 -1.82
N PHE A 178 -15.57 6.48 -2.50
CA PHE A 178 -15.72 5.18 -1.86
C PHE A 178 -14.49 4.82 -1.01
N ASP A 179 -13.28 5.07 -1.51
CA ASP A 179 -12.02 4.82 -0.80
C ASP A 179 -11.91 5.57 0.53
N ASN A 180 -12.50 6.77 0.62
CA ASN A 180 -12.51 7.58 1.84
C ASN A 180 -13.52 7.08 2.90
N LEU A 181 -14.38 6.11 2.57
CA LEU A 181 -15.32 5.55 3.54
C LEU A 181 -14.60 4.62 4.53
N PRO A 182 -15.06 4.54 5.79
CA PRO A 182 -14.61 3.48 6.69
C PRO A 182 -14.85 2.10 6.07
N VAL A 183 -13.94 1.14 6.26
CA VAL A 183 -14.02 -0.19 5.65
C VAL A 183 -15.37 -0.89 5.88
N LEU A 184 -15.97 -0.77 7.07
CA LEU A 184 -17.31 -1.31 7.32
C LEU A 184 -18.38 -0.69 6.40
N LYS A 185 -18.29 0.62 6.14
CA LYS A 185 -19.18 1.33 5.23
C LYS A 185 -18.92 0.97 3.77
N GLN A 186 -17.67 0.69 3.41
CA GLN A 186 -17.32 0.14 2.10
C GLN A 186 -18.02 -1.20 1.87
N ILE A 187 -17.91 -2.13 2.83
CA ILE A 187 -18.53 -3.47 2.75
C ILE A 187 -20.06 -3.38 2.72
N GLU A 188 -20.67 -2.62 3.63
CA GLU A 188 -22.13 -2.37 3.62
C GLU A 188 -22.62 -1.84 2.27
N TRP A 189 -21.82 -0.99 1.62
CA TRP A 189 -22.16 -0.44 0.33
C TRP A 189 -22.04 -1.48 -0.79
N LEU A 190 -20.98 -2.28 -0.80
CA LEU A 190 -20.79 -3.36 -1.78
C LEU A 190 -21.97 -4.33 -1.75
N GLU A 191 -22.40 -4.74 -0.55
CA GLU A 191 -23.56 -5.62 -0.36
C GLU A 191 -24.85 -4.99 -0.89
N LYS A 192 -25.11 -3.71 -0.60
CA LYS A 192 -26.27 -2.96 -1.15
C LYS A 192 -26.21 -2.83 -2.67
N SER A 193 -25.01 -2.83 -3.24
CA SER A 193 -24.77 -2.84 -4.68
C SER A 193 -24.83 -4.24 -5.30
N ASN A 194 -25.26 -5.25 -4.54
CA ASN A 194 -25.38 -6.65 -4.92
C ASN A 194 -24.03 -7.32 -5.23
N ILE A 195 -22.94 -6.80 -4.66
CA ILE A 195 -21.60 -7.41 -4.69
C ILE A 195 -21.39 -8.08 -3.33
N ASP A 196 -21.58 -9.39 -3.27
CA ASP A 196 -21.51 -10.17 -2.03
C ASP A 196 -20.11 -10.79 -1.87
N LEU A 197 -19.34 -10.26 -0.92
CA LEU A 197 -18.00 -10.74 -0.63
C LEU A 197 -17.97 -12.08 0.12
N LYS A 198 -19.13 -12.61 0.54
CA LYS A 198 -19.26 -13.92 1.23
C LYS A 198 -18.31 -14.05 2.41
N MET A 199 -18.08 -12.95 3.12
CA MET A 199 -17.22 -12.90 4.29
C MET A 199 -18.00 -13.36 5.52
N SER A 200 -17.37 -14.24 6.30
CA SER A 200 -17.81 -14.52 7.67
C SER A 200 -17.58 -13.30 8.57
N GLY A 201 -18.26 -13.26 9.73
CA GLY A 201 -18.05 -12.21 10.73
C GLY A 201 -16.58 -12.08 11.15
N ASP A 202 -15.91 -13.21 11.40
CA ASP A 202 -14.50 -13.24 11.77
C ASP A 202 -13.59 -12.66 10.67
N GLU A 203 -13.88 -12.95 9.39
CA GLU A 203 -13.14 -12.39 8.26
C GLU A 203 -13.34 -10.88 8.13
N LEU A 204 -14.55 -10.39 8.41
CA LEU A 204 -14.83 -8.95 8.44
C LEU A 204 -14.09 -8.26 9.59
N GLU A 205 -14.12 -8.84 10.78
CA GLU A 205 -13.37 -8.32 11.92
C GLU A 205 -11.87 -8.28 11.64
N MET A 206 -11.30 -9.33 11.06
CA MET A 206 -9.89 -9.35 10.65
C MET A 206 -9.58 -8.26 9.62
N LEU A 207 -10.45 -8.06 8.62
CA LEU A 207 -10.25 -7.01 7.63
C LEU A 207 -10.24 -5.62 8.29
N VAL A 208 -11.22 -5.35 9.18
CA VAL A 208 -11.27 -4.11 9.97
C VAL A 208 -9.97 -3.91 10.75
N ARG A 209 -9.52 -4.95 11.46
CA ARG A 209 -8.26 -4.92 12.21
C ARG A 209 -7.07 -4.57 11.32
N ASN A 210 -6.98 -5.15 10.13
CA ASN A 210 -5.86 -4.93 9.22
C ASN A 210 -5.81 -3.48 8.71
N TYR A 211 -6.97 -2.87 8.43
CA TYR A 211 -7.08 -1.45 8.09
C TYR A 211 -6.69 -0.54 9.25
N GLN A 212 -7.14 -0.85 10.47
CA GLN A 212 -6.76 -0.09 11.66
C GLN A 212 -5.26 -0.23 11.97
N LEU A 213 -4.69 -1.40 11.71
CA LEU A 213 -3.26 -1.65 11.87
C LEU A 213 -2.44 -0.78 10.90
N ARG A 214 -2.84 -0.72 9.63
CA ARG A 214 -2.25 0.22 8.66
C ARG A 214 -2.33 1.66 9.17
N HIS A 215 -3.50 2.09 9.65
CA HIS A 215 -3.67 3.46 10.16
C HIS A 215 -2.68 3.77 11.29
N ILE A 216 -2.54 2.90 12.30
CA ILE A 216 -1.55 3.11 13.36
C ILE A 216 -0.12 3.10 12.80
N ILE A 217 0.23 2.15 11.93
CA ILE A 217 1.58 2.06 11.38
C ILE A 217 1.95 3.37 10.68
N VAL A 218 1.05 3.92 9.86
CA VAL A 218 1.28 5.13 9.07
C VAL A 218 1.24 6.40 9.92
N HIS A 219 0.27 6.54 10.83
CA HIS A 219 0.02 7.81 11.51
C HIS A 219 0.58 7.89 12.92
N ASN A 220 0.71 6.76 13.62
CA ASN A 220 1.14 6.69 15.01
C ASN A 220 2.46 5.92 15.16
N ASN A 221 3.22 5.73 14.07
CA ASN A 221 4.47 4.98 14.06
C ASN A 221 4.36 3.59 14.71
N GLY A 222 3.21 2.92 14.52
CA GLY A 222 2.97 1.60 15.11
C GLY A 222 2.61 1.59 16.59
N ILE A 223 2.42 2.74 17.23
CA ILE A 223 2.05 2.86 18.65
C ILE A 223 0.52 2.80 18.79
N ILE A 224 0.05 1.90 19.65
CA ILE A 224 -1.38 1.68 19.90
C ILE A 224 -1.98 2.87 20.66
N ASP A 225 -3.09 3.40 20.17
CA ASP A 225 -3.88 4.45 20.82
C ASP A 225 -5.26 3.95 21.27
N GLU A 226 -5.96 4.78 22.06
CA GLU A 226 -7.33 4.49 22.51
C GLU A 226 -8.29 4.24 21.34
N LYS A 227 -8.12 4.98 20.23
CA LYS A 227 -8.99 4.88 19.06
C LYS A 227 -8.94 3.47 18.46
N TYR A 228 -7.75 2.88 18.35
CA TYR A 228 -7.60 1.53 17.85
C TYR A 228 -8.23 0.48 18.78
N VAL A 229 -7.97 0.57 20.09
CA VAL A 229 -8.52 -0.38 21.07
C VAL A 229 -10.05 -0.36 21.03
N ASN A 230 -10.63 0.84 20.94
CA ASN A 230 -12.08 1.03 20.83
C ASN A 230 -12.68 0.44 19.54
N ILE A 231 -11.99 0.54 18.41
CA ILE A 231 -12.50 0.02 17.12
C ILE A 231 -12.34 -1.51 17.01
N VAL A 232 -11.20 -2.04 17.46
CA VAL A 232 -10.85 -3.46 17.31
C VAL A 232 -11.51 -4.34 18.38
N GLY A 233 -12.03 -3.75 19.45
CA GLY A 233 -12.75 -4.50 20.50
C GLY A 233 -11.81 -5.32 21.40
N GLY A 234 -10.62 -4.81 21.69
CA GLY A 234 -9.60 -5.44 22.54
C GLY A 234 -9.82 -5.21 24.04
N LYS A 235 -9.33 -6.14 24.88
CA LYS A 235 -9.60 -6.21 26.32
C LYS A 235 -8.58 -5.55 27.25
N SER A 236 -7.58 -4.81 26.79
CA SER A 236 -6.71 -4.13 27.75
C SER A 236 -6.24 -2.76 27.27
N ASP A 237 -6.71 -1.74 27.98
CA ASP A 237 -6.11 -0.40 28.02
C ASP A 237 -4.59 -0.48 28.30
N GLU A 238 -4.12 -1.60 28.88
CA GLU A 238 -2.72 -1.95 29.08
C GLU A 238 -1.88 -1.99 27.79
N MET A 239 -2.51 -2.17 26.62
CA MET A 239 -1.80 -2.13 25.33
C MET A 239 -1.59 -0.70 24.81
N ILE A 240 -2.28 0.31 25.35
CA ILE A 240 -2.14 1.69 24.90
C ILE A 240 -0.70 2.17 25.16
N GLY A 241 -0.08 2.78 24.15
CA GLY A 241 1.31 3.21 24.19
C GLY A 241 2.33 2.11 23.86
N SER A 242 1.89 0.85 23.76
CA SER A 242 2.76 -0.23 23.28
C SER A 242 2.93 -0.19 21.76
N GLU A 243 4.06 -0.72 21.29
CA GLU A 243 4.37 -0.85 19.88
C GLU A 243 3.80 -2.16 19.31
N ILE A 244 3.15 -2.09 18.15
CA ILE A 244 2.67 -3.26 17.43
C ILE A 244 3.86 -4.09 16.94
N SER A 245 3.86 -5.36 17.32
CA SER A 245 4.77 -6.37 16.78
C SER A 245 4.10 -7.09 15.62
N LEU A 246 4.76 -7.08 14.45
CA LEU A 246 4.35 -7.83 13.27
C LEU A 246 5.24 -9.06 13.11
N SER A 247 4.68 -10.12 12.52
CA SER A 247 5.44 -11.32 12.12
C SER A 247 5.20 -11.66 10.65
N ILE A 248 6.04 -12.54 10.11
CA ILE A 248 5.89 -13.04 8.73
C ILE A 248 4.62 -13.87 8.59
N GLU A 249 4.23 -14.60 9.64
CA GLU A 249 3.00 -15.40 9.67
C GLU A 249 1.77 -14.49 9.61
N MET A 250 1.78 -13.36 10.33
CA MET A 250 0.72 -12.36 10.22
C MET A 250 0.63 -11.79 8.81
N LEU A 251 1.78 -11.48 8.18
CA LEU A 251 1.81 -10.96 6.82
C LEU A 251 1.30 -11.98 5.79
N LYS A 252 1.65 -13.26 5.94
CA LYS A 252 1.09 -14.36 5.13
C LYS A 252 -0.43 -14.48 5.32
N GLY A 253 -0.90 -14.33 6.55
CA GLY A 253 -2.33 -14.29 6.86
C GLY A 253 -3.05 -13.16 6.13
N LEU A 254 -2.48 -11.95 6.14
CA LEU A 254 -3.00 -10.81 5.38
C LEU A 254 -3.00 -11.10 3.87
N TYR A 255 -1.90 -11.61 3.33
CA TYR A 255 -1.80 -12.00 1.92
C TYR A 255 -2.94 -12.94 1.51
N THR A 256 -3.12 -14.06 2.24
CA THR A 256 -4.15 -15.05 1.90
C THR A 256 -5.55 -14.46 2.01
N GLN A 257 -5.79 -13.59 2.99
CA GLN A 257 -7.07 -12.91 3.12
C GLN A 257 -7.35 -11.99 1.93
N LEU A 258 -6.41 -11.11 1.57
CA LEU A 258 -6.58 -10.16 0.47
C LEU A 258 -6.65 -10.85 -0.89
N GLU A 259 -5.86 -11.90 -1.11
CA GLU A 259 -5.94 -12.72 -2.33
C GLU A 259 -7.34 -13.34 -2.47
N LYS A 260 -7.84 -13.97 -1.40
CA LYS A 260 -9.20 -14.54 -1.37
C LYS A 260 -10.26 -13.48 -1.67
N LEU A 261 -10.18 -12.32 -1.02
CA LEU A 261 -11.10 -11.20 -1.23
C LEU A 261 -11.05 -10.71 -2.69
N GLY A 262 -9.85 -10.55 -3.26
CA GLY A 262 -9.66 -10.18 -4.66
C GLY A 262 -10.30 -11.16 -5.63
N THR A 263 -10.13 -12.46 -5.41
CA THR A 263 -10.77 -13.49 -6.22
C THR A 263 -12.30 -13.46 -6.11
N ILE A 264 -12.85 -13.36 -4.89
CA ILE A 264 -14.31 -13.31 -4.71
C ILE A 264 -14.89 -12.06 -5.36
N PHE A 265 -14.27 -10.91 -5.11
CA PHE A 265 -14.72 -9.63 -5.65
C PHE A 265 -14.68 -9.63 -7.18
N TYR A 266 -13.60 -10.15 -7.77
CA TYR A 266 -13.50 -10.35 -9.22
C TYR A 266 -14.65 -11.22 -9.75
N LYS A 267 -14.91 -12.39 -9.15
CA LYS A 267 -15.96 -13.31 -9.60
C LYS A 267 -17.32 -12.63 -9.56
N GLU A 268 -17.64 -11.94 -8.47
CA GLU A 268 -18.92 -11.25 -8.29
C GLU A 268 -19.12 -10.13 -9.32
N ILE A 269 -18.10 -9.31 -9.58
CA ILE A 269 -18.18 -8.25 -10.59
C ILE A 269 -18.27 -8.85 -12.01
N ALA A 270 -17.42 -9.82 -12.31
CA ALA A 270 -17.36 -10.48 -13.61
C ALA A 270 -18.71 -11.11 -13.97
N ASP A 271 -19.34 -11.82 -13.04
CA ASP A 271 -20.65 -12.46 -13.24
C ASP A 271 -21.79 -11.44 -13.31
N LYS A 272 -21.90 -10.57 -12.30
CA LYS A 272 -23.12 -9.77 -12.09
C LYS A 272 -23.13 -8.46 -12.86
N HIS A 273 -21.97 -7.83 -13.04
CA HIS A 273 -21.88 -6.48 -13.60
C HIS A 273 -21.34 -6.48 -15.02
N LEU A 274 -20.34 -7.31 -15.32
CA LEU A 274 -19.70 -7.35 -16.63
C LEU A 274 -20.18 -8.51 -17.53
N LYS A 275 -20.93 -9.47 -16.97
CA LYS A 275 -21.46 -10.65 -17.67
C LYS A 275 -20.37 -11.42 -18.45
N ILE A 276 -19.16 -11.50 -17.88
CA ILE A 276 -18.05 -12.25 -18.47
C ILE A 276 -18.40 -13.74 -18.41
N PRO A 277 -18.42 -14.46 -19.54
CA PRO A 277 -18.72 -15.89 -19.54
C PRO A 277 -17.77 -16.67 -18.62
N LYS A 278 -18.27 -17.66 -17.87
CA LYS A 278 -17.46 -18.43 -16.90
C LYS A 278 -16.21 -19.09 -17.49
N ASN A 279 -16.29 -19.56 -18.73
CA ASN A 279 -15.13 -20.11 -19.45
C ASN A 279 -14.08 -19.05 -19.85
N LYS A 280 -14.40 -17.76 -19.64
CA LYS A 280 -13.55 -16.59 -19.86
C LYS A 280 -13.27 -15.83 -18.55
N GLN A 281 -13.44 -16.49 -17.40
CA GLN A 281 -13.04 -15.98 -16.09
C GLN A 281 -11.73 -16.59 -15.60
N PHE A 282 -10.99 -15.81 -14.81
CA PHE A 282 -9.56 -16.09 -14.55
C PHE A 282 -9.45 -17.16 -13.48
N PHE A 283 -10.30 -17.01 -12.48
CA PHE A 283 -10.53 -18.01 -11.47
C PHE A 283 -11.74 -18.83 -11.88
N GLN A 284 -11.52 -20.10 -12.24
CA GLN A 284 -12.61 -21.08 -12.34
C GLN A 284 -13.10 -21.48 -10.94
#